data_AF-A0A956UEE5-F1
#
_entry.id   AF-A0A956UEE5-F1
#
_cell.length_a   1.000
_cell.length_b   1.000
_cell.length_c   1.000
_cell.angle_alpha   90.00
_cell.angle_beta   90.00
_cell.angle_gamma   90.00
#
_symmetry.space_group_name_H-M   'P 1'
#
loop_
_entity.id
_entity.type
_entity.pdbx_description
1 polymer ?
#
loop_
_entity_poly.entity_id
_entity_poly.type
_entity_poly.pdbx_seq_one_letter_code
_entity_poly.pdbx_strand_id
1 'polypeptide(L)'
;MISKTSRAKRDDCYVYITLPGQIESVVAGRYRLERDRHGNSIGRFVYGKSYLTRPDAVEIDPVELKLIPGNFTTGRLDGVFGALRDSGPDYWGRRLIEKYCGKSTLREIYYLLNSPEDRAGALSFGLNQEPPAPTRRFNRTIDLAKLQST
;
A
#
# COMPACT_ATOMS: atom_id res chain seq x y z
N MET A 1 -17.38 -18.36 4.99
CA MET A 1 -16.60 -18.47 6.24
C MET A 1 -15.23 -17.85 5.99
N ILE A 2 -15.00 -16.63 6.49
CA ILE A 2 -13.70 -15.96 6.33
C ILE A 2 -12.78 -16.52 7.42
N SER A 3 -11.73 -17.22 7.01
CA SER A 3 -10.70 -17.77 7.88
C SER A 3 -10.20 -16.71 8.86
N LYS A 4 -10.32 -17.00 10.16
CA LYS A 4 -9.66 -16.28 11.25
C LYS A 4 -8.16 -16.60 11.20
N THR A 5 -7.47 -16.20 10.13
CA THR A 5 -6.01 -16.22 10.12
C THR A 5 -5.58 -15.05 11.00
N SER A 6 -4.82 -15.34 12.05
CA SER A 6 -4.38 -14.40 13.08
C SER A 6 -4.05 -13.01 12.50
N ARG A 7 -4.68 -11.97 13.08
CA ARG A 7 -4.47 -10.56 12.72
C ARG A 7 -3.13 -10.10 13.31
N ALA A 8 -2.03 -10.76 12.92
CA ALA A 8 -0.69 -10.31 13.25
C ALA A 8 -0.56 -8.85 12.81
N LYS A 9 0.02 -7.99 13.66
CA LYS A 9 0.47 -6.65 13.28
C LYS A 9 1.45 -6.82 12.12
N ARG A 10 0.95 -6.75 10.89
CA ARG A 10 1.80 -6.79 9.71
C ARG A 10 2.27 -5.39 9.45
N ASP A 11 3.56 -5.24 9.67
CA ASP A 11 4.28 -4.01 9.47
C ASP A 11 4.86 -3.96 8.06
N ASP A 12 4.43 -4.85 7.16
CA ASP A 12 4.89 -4.93 5.79
C ASP A 12 3.77 -5.29 4.81
N CYS A 13 3.98 -4.92 3.54
CA CYS A 13 3.14 -5.26 2.41
C CYS A 13 3.97 -5.39 1.13
N TYR A 14 3.42 -6.08 0.14
CA TYR A 14 3.93 -6.06 -1.21
C TYR A 14 3.41 -4.82 -1.94
N VAL A 15 4.28 -4.22 -2.73
CA VAL A 15 3.95 -3.12 -3.64
C VAL A 15 3.84 -3.72 -5.04
N TYR A 16 2.68 -3.58 -5.64
CA TYR A 16 2.44 -3.95 -7.03
C TYR A 16 2.40 -2.70 -7.91
N ILE A 17 2.69 -2.88 -9.19
CA ILE A 17 2.62 -1.83 -10.20
C ILE A 17 1.99 -2.40 -11.48
N THR A 18 1.08 -1.65 -12.09
CA THR A 18 0.60 -1.89 -13.45
C THR A 18 1.50 -1.16 -14.43
N LEU A 19 2.20 -1.92 -15.27
CA LEU A 19 3.20 -1.38 -16.20
C LEU A 19 2.55 -0.74 -17.44
N PRO A 20 3.28 0.11 -18.19
CA PRO A 20 2.76 0.74 -19.40
C PRO A 20 2.16 -0.26 -20.40
N GLY A 21 0.92 0.01 -20.84
CA GLY A 21 0.20 -0.86 -21.78
C GLY A 21 -0.32 -2.18 -21.18
N GLN A 22 -0.17 -2.40 -19.87
CA GLN A 22 -0.68 -3.58 -19.18
C GLN A 22 -1.95 -3.27 -18.40
N ILE A 23 -2.74 -4.32 -18.14
CA ILE A 23 -3.93 -4.26 -17.26
C ILE A 23 -3.72 -5.01 -15.96
N GLU A 24 -2.81 -5.99 -15.96
CA GLU A 24 -2.46 -6.78 -14.79
C GLU A 24 -1.28 -6.14 -14.06
N SER A 25 -1.35 -6.12 -12.73
CA SER A 25 -0.24 -5.67 -11.91
C SER A 25 0.83 -6.76 -11.75
N VAL A 26 2.08 -6.34 -11.56
CA VAL A 26 3.19 -7.21 -11.18
C VAL A 26 3.76 -6.77 -9.84
N VAL A 27 4.44 -7.66 -9.12
CA VAL A 27 5.14 -7.29 -7.89
C VAL A 27 6.40 -6.49 -8.19
N ALA A 28 6.44 -5.25 -7.71
CA ALA A 28 7.61 -4.38 -7.80
C ALA A 28 8.58 -4.65 -6.64
N GLY A 29 8.05 -4.81 -5.43
CA GLY A 29 8.89 -4.95 -4.24
C GLY A 29 8.11 -5.15 -2.96
N ARG A 30 8.80 -4.99 -1.84
CA ARG A 30 8.24 -5.10 -0.50
C ARG A 30 8.52 -3.83 0.28
N TYR A 31 7.47 -3.28 0.88
CA TYR A 31 7.53 -2.14 1.78
C TYR A 31 7.32 -2.62 3.21
N ARG A 32 8.07 -2.04 4.15
CA ARG A 32 7.94 -2.28 5.59
C ARG A 32 7.97 -0.97 6.34
N LEU A 33 7.10 -0.83 7.33
CA LEU A 33 6.99 0.29 8.24
C LEU A 33 7.39 -0.15 9.65
N GLU A 34 8.58 0.23 10.08
CA GLU A 34 9.16 -0.09 11.38
C GLU A 34 9.10 1.13 12.31
N ARG A 35 9.57 0.96 13.56
CA ARG A 35 9.86 2.07 14.46
C ARG A 35 11.33 2.06 14.85
N ASP A 36 11.94 3.23 14.92
CA ASP A 36 13.29 3.36 15.46
C ASP A 36 13.30 3.26 16.99
N ARG A 37 14.51 3.34 17.57
CA ARG A 37 14.72 3.32 19.03
C ARG A 37 14.06 4.49 19.78
N HIS A 38 13.72 5.57 19.07
CA HIS A 38 13.04 6.75 19.60
C HIS A 38 11.52 6.69 19.38
N GLY A 39 11.01 5.63 18.76
CA GLY A 39 9.60 5.42 18.47
C GLY A 39 9.11 6.07 17.18
N ASN A 40 9.99 6.71 16.39
CA ASN A 40 9.64 7.33 15.11
C ASN A 40 9.42 6.25 14.04
N SER A 41 8.45 6.45 13.16
CA SER A 41 8.20 5.55 12.05
C SER A 41 9.33 5.60 11.01
N ILE A 42 9.81 4.44 10.58
CA ILE A 42 10.80 4.30 9.50
C ILE A 42 10.28 3.35 8.44
N GLY A 43 10.16 3.84 7.22
CA GLY A 43 9.86 3.05 6.04
C GLY A 43 11.10 2.43 5.44
N ARG A 44 10.98 1.19 4.99
CA ARG A 44 11.98 0.51 4.17
C ARG A 44 11.32 -0.07 2.93
N PHE A 45 11.94 0.11 1.78
CA PHE A 45 11.49 -0.48 0.53
C PHE A 45 12.65 -1.21 -0.17
N VAL A 46 12.33 -2.36 -0.76
CA VAL A 46 13.26 -3.17 -1.55
C VAL A 46 12.55 -3.66 -2.80
N TYR A 47 13.14 -3.40 -3.97
CA TYR A 47 12.69 -4.00 -5.23
C TYR A 47 12.91 -5.51 -5.22
N GLY A 48 11.96 -6.26 -5.80
CA GLY A 48 12.13 -7.68 -6.04
C GLY A 48 13.22 -7.92 -7.09
N LYS A 49 14.04 -8.95 -6.90
CA LYS A 49 15.04 -9.36 -7.92
C LYS A 49 14.39 -9.60 -9.27
N SER A 50 13.23 -10.27 -9.28
CA SER A 50 12.44 -10.53 -10.48
C SER A 50 12.00 -9.25 -11.18
N TYR A 51 11.69 -8.18 -10.43
CA TYR A 51 11.30 -6.89 -10.98
C TYR A 51 12.49 -6.15 -11.57
N LEU A 52 13.63 -6.10 -10.85
CA LEU A 52 14.87 -5.48 -11.32
C LEU A 52 15.41 -6.09 -12.62
N THR A 53 15.11 -7.37 -12.89
CA THR A 53 15.52 -8.06 -14.12
C THR A 53 14.51 -7.96 -15.25
N ARG A 54 13.36 -7.29 -15.08
CA ARG A 54 12.38 -7.20 -16.16
C ARG A 54 12.84 -6.20 -17.23
N PRO A 55 12.64 -6.51 -18.51
CA PRO A 55 12.97 -5.58 -19.60
C PRO A 55 12.04 -4.35 -19.64
N ASP A 56 10.85 -4.46 -19.06
CA ASP A 56 9.81 -3.42 -19.02
C ASP A 56 9.69 -2.76 -17.63
N ALA A 57 10.66 -2.97 -16.73
CA ALA A 57 10.63 -2.38 -15.40
C ALA A 57 10.74 -0.86 -15.46
N VAL A 58 9.90 -0.20 -14.67
CA VAL A 58 9.95 1.26 -14.46
C VAL A 58 10.23 1.57 -13.00
N GLU A 59 10.86 2.71 -12.76
CA GLU A 59 11.04 3.30 -11.42
C GLU A 59 9.68 3.67 -10.82
N ILE A 60 9.44 3.33 -9.56
CA ILE A 60 8.28 3.82 -8.81
C ILE A 60 8.40 5.34 -8.59
N ASP A 61 9.61 5.79 -8.28
CA ASP A 61 9.96 7.20 -8.11
C ASP A 61 11.42 7.39 -8.58
N PRO A 62 11.67 8.15 -9.66
CA PRO A 62 13.01 8.33 -10.22
C PRO A 62 13.96 9.12 -9.29
N VAL A 63 13.46 9.69 -8.20
CA VAL A 63 14.25 10.43 -7.21
C VAL A 63 14.46 9.59 -5.96
N GLU A 64 13.39 9.17 -5.28
CA GLU A 64 13.49 8.50 -3.97
C GLU A 64 13.59 6.96 -4.08
N LEU A 65 13.11 6.35 -5.18
CA LEU A 65 13.01 4.90 -5.36
C LEU A 65 13.53 4.46 -6.74
N LYS A 66 14.77 4.85 -7.06
CA LYS A 66 15.44 4.49 -8.33
C LYS A 66 15.52 2.98 -8.54
N LEU A 67 15.51 2.51 -9.78
CA LEU A 67 15.46 1.08 -10.10
C LEU A 67 16.85 0.43 -9.95
N ILE A 68 17.28 0.30 -8.70
CA ILE A 68 18.57 -0.30 -8.32
C ILE A 68 18.38 -1.31 -7.18
N PRO A 69 19.26 -2.33 -7.07
CA PRO A 69 19.26 -3.20 -5.92
C PRO A 69 19.65 -2.43 -4.65
N GLY A 70 18.98 -2.71 -3.53
CA GLY A 70 19.30 -2.11 -2.24
C GLY A 70 18.09 -1.92 -1.34
N ASN A 71 18.34 -1.30 -0.19
CA ASN A 71 17.30 -0.90 0.75
C ASN A 71 17.13 0.62 0.69
N PHE A 72 15.96 1.07 0.28
CA PHE A 72 15.55 2.46 0.41
C PHE A 72 14.99 2.66 1.81
N THR A 73 15.27 3.80 2.44
CA THR A 73 14.78 4.11 3.79
C THR A 73 14.24 5.54 3.83
N THR A 74 13.13 5.77 4.54
CA THR A 74 12.58 7.11 4.77
C THR A 74 12.01 7.24 6.17
N GLY A 75 12.28 8.37 6.82
CA GLY A 75 11.56 8.81 8.03
C GLY A 75 10.53 9.90 7.74
N ARG A 76 10.42 10.35 6.48
CA ARG A 76 9.46 11.39 6.08
C ARG A 76 8.05 10.82 6.08
N LEU A 77 7.05 11.69 6.22
CA LEU A 77 5.64 11.33 6.05
C LEU A 77 5.23 10.12 6.91
N ASP A 78 5.65 10.10 8.17
CA ASP A 78 5.46 8.97 9.09
C ASP A 78 6.00 7.64 8.56
N GLY A 79 7.15 7.69 7.91
CA GLY A 79 7.87 6.54 7.36
C GLY A 79 7.33 6.06 6.02
N VAL A 80 6.53 6.84 5.29
CA VAL A 80 6.00 6.44 3.98
C VAL A 80 6.69 7.22 2.86
N PHE A 81 7.15 6.53 1.81
CA PHE A 81 7.67 7.20 0.61
C PHE A 81 6.57 8.01 -0.08
N GLY A 82 6.93 9.16 -0.66
CA GLY A 82 5.97 10.06 -1.30
C GLY A 82 5.11 9.35 -2.35
N ALA A 83 5.74 8.64 -3.28
CA ALA A 83 5.04 7.89 -4.32
C ALA A 83 4.07 6.82 -3.78
N LEU A 84 4.41 6.14 -2.67
CA LEU A 84 3.50 5.16 -2.07
C LEU A 84 2.30 5.83 -1.39
N ARG A 85 2.54 6.98 -0.74
CA ARG A 85 1.50 7.76 -0.06
C ARG A 85 0.52 8.40 -1.05
N ASP A 86 0.98 8.77 -2.24
CA ASP A 86 0.15 9.32 -3.31
C ASP A 86 -0.92 8.33 -3.80
N SER A 87 -0.60 7.04 -3.77
CA SER A 87 -1.56 5.94 -3.96
C SER A 87 -2.38 5.59 -2.70
N GLY A 88 -2.28 6.40 -1.65
CA GLY A 88 -3.06 6.27 -0.42
C GLY A 88 -4.45 6.91 -0.55
N PRO A 89 -5.34 6.68 0.43
CA PRO A 89 -6.63 7.34 0.44
C PRO A 89 -6.46 8.79 0.92
N ASP A 90 -7.33 9.67 0.42
CA ASP A 90 -7.49 11.03 0.92
C ASP A 90 -8.07 11.05 2.35
N TYR A 91 -8.30 12.25 2.89
CA TYR A 91 -8.82 12.41 4.24
C TYR A 91 -10.16 11.69 4.45
N TRP A 92 -11.08 11.75 3.48
CA TRP A 92 -12.39 11.13 3.62
C TRP A 92 -12.32 9.60 3.52
N GLY A 93 -11.53 9.09 2.58
CA GLY A 93 -11.27 7.65 2.45
C GLY A 93 -10.62 7.06 3.71
N ARG A 94 -9.70 7.80 4.35
CA ARG A 94 -9.10 7.41 5.64
C ARG A 94 -10.16 7.29 6.74
N ARG A 95 -11.09 8.25 6.84
CA ARG A 95 -12.20 8.21 7.83
C ARG A 95 -13.11 7.02 7.62
N LEU A 96 -13.39 6.64 6.38
CA LEU A 96 -14.18 5.44 6.10
C LEU A 96 -13.45 4.16 6.47
N ILE A 97 -12.15 4.06 6.17
CA ILE A 97 -11.32 2.92 6.58
C ILE A 97 -11.28 2.81 8.11
N GLU A 98 -11.15 3.93 8.82
CA GLU A 98 -11.21 4.02 10.29
C GLU A 98 -12.53 3.51 10.86
N LYS A 99 -13.67 4.01 10.33
CA LYS A 99 -15.03 3.56 10.70
C LYS A 99 -15.19 2.05 10.46
N TYR A 100 -14.74 1.55 9.31
CA TYR A 100 -14.78 0.11 8.99
C TYR A 100 -13.89 -0.72 9.92
N CYS A 101 -12.71 -0.23 10.28
CA CYS A 101 -11.79 -0.93 11.17
C CYS A 101 -12.18 -0.83 12.66
N GLY A 102 -13.11 0.05 13.02
CA GLY A 102 -13.47 0.35 14.40
C GLY A 102 -12.32 1.02 15.18
N LYS A 103 -11.49 1.82 14.52
CA LYS A 103 -10.33 2.50 15.12
C LYS A 103 -10.25 3.94 14.69
N SER A 104 -9.97 4.85 15.63
CA SER A 104 -9.87 6.29 15.38
C SER A 104 -8.59 6.71 14.66
N THR A 105 -7.55 5.89 14.68
CA THR A 105 -6.29 6.15 13.98
C THR A 105 -5.63 4.83 13.63
N LEU A 106 -5.09 4.75 12.42
CA LEU A 106 -4.35 3.60 11.93
C LEU A 106 -2.91 3.99 11.59
N ARG A 107 -2.01 3.00 11.60
CA ARG A 107 -0.67 3.20 11.03
C ARG A 107 -0.80 3.31 9.51
N GLU A 108 0.07 4.08 8.89
CA GLU A 108 0.01 4.37 7.45
C GLU A 108 -0.12 3.12 6.56
N ILE A 109 0.58 2.05 6.89
CA ILE A 109 0.52 0.80 6.13
C ILE A 109 -0.89 0.20 6.07
N TYR A 110 -1.73 0.43 7.09
CA TYR A 110 -3.12 -0.03 7.06
C TYR A 110 -3.97 0.79 6.11
N TYR A 111 -3.70 2.09 5.94
CA TYR A 111 -4.40 2.86 4.91
C TYR A 111 -4.03 2.32 3.52
N LEU A 112 -2.74 2.10 3.24
CA LEU A 112 -2.28 1.51 1.97
C LEU A 112 -2.96 0.16 1.67
N LEU A 113 -3.03 -0.73 2.66
CA LEU A 113 -3.62 -2.07 2.52
C LEU A 113 -5.16 -2.06 2.42
N ASN A 114 -5.83 -1.01 2.89
CA ASN A 114 -7.28 -0.89 2.89
C ASN A 114 -7.81 0.12 1.87
N SER A 115 -6.92 0.80 1.12
CA SER A 115 -7.30 1.62 -0.02
C SER A 115 -8.02 0.79 -1.09
N PRO A 116 -9.02 1.35 -1.77
CA PRO A 116 -9.65 0.74 -2.95
C PRO A 116 -8.64 0.44 -4.07
N GLU A 117 -9.00 -0.45 -4.99
CA GLU A 117 -8.17 -0.79 -6.17
C GLU A 117 -8.29 0.28 -7.28
N ASP A 118 -9.41 1.01 -7.35
CA ASP A 118 -9.70 2.11 -8.29
C ASP A 118 -9.07 3.46 -7.86
N ARG A 119 -7.89 3.39 -7.23
CA ARG A 119 -7.16 4.56 -6.77
C ARG A 119 -6.46 5.28 -7.93
N ALA A 120 -6.09 6.53 -7.71
CA ALA A 120 -5.24 7.26 -8.64
C ALA A 120 -3.83 6.62 -8.72
N GLY A 121 -3.28 6.57 -9.94
CA GLY A 121 -1.94 6.04 -10.22
C GLY A 121 -1.92 4.56 -10.62
N ALA A 122 -0.73 3.97 -10.58
CA ALA A 122 -0.48 2.61 -11.08
C ALA A 122 -0.09 1.61 -10.00
N LEU A 123 -0.09 2.02 -8.72
CA LEU A 123 0.38 1.18 -7.61
C LEU A 123 -0.79 0.55 -6.85
N SER A 124 -0.62 -0.70 -6.43
CA SER A 124 -1.53 -1.37 -5.49
C SER A 124 -0.73 -2.08 -4.39
N PHE A 125 -1.40 -2.46 -3.29
CA PHE A 125 -0.72 -3.01 -2.11
C PHE A 125 -1.43 -4.25 -1.58
N GLY A 126 -0.68 -5.34 -1.43
CA GLY A 126 -1.24 -6.61 -0.97
C GLY A 126 -0.39 -7.33 0.04
N LEU A 127 -0.95 -8.43 0.53
CA LEU A 127 -0.34 -9.27 1.57
C LEU A 127 0.43 -10.46 1.00
N ASN A 128 0.25 -10.74 -0.29
CA ASN A 128 0.81 -11.90 -0.97
C ASN A 128 1.89 -11.45 -1.96
N GLN A 129 2.86 -12.32 -2.22
CA GLN A 129 3.90 -11.98 -3.19
C GLN A 129 3.34 -11.85 -4.60
N GLU A 130 2.34 -12.66 -4.93
CA GLU A 130 1.64 -12.61 -6.20
C GLU A 130 0.37 -11.74 -6.07
N PRO A 131 0.15 -10.80 -7.02
CA PRO A 131 -1.11 -10.07 -7.15
C PRO A 131 -2.26 -11.01 -7.56
N PRO A 132 -3.53 -10.59 -7.48
CA PRO A 132 -4.00 -9.23 -7.17
C PRO A 132 -3.97 -8.91 -5.68
N ALA A 133 -4.04 -7.62 -5.37
CA ALA A 133 -4.31 -7.20 -4.01
C ALA A 133 -5.73 -7.60 -3.57
N PRO A 134 -6.01 -7.69 -2.26
CA PRO A 134 -7.33 -8.07 -1.78
C PRO A 134 -8.38 -7.05 -2.24
N THR A 135 -9.37 -7.50 -3.03
CA THR A 135 -10.48 -6.65 -3.44
C THR A 135 -11.28 -6.19 -2.24
N ARG A 136 -11.32 -4.88 -1.99
CA ARG A 136 -12.12 -4.30 -0.92
C ARG A 136 -13.56 -4.06 -1.41
N ARG A 137 -14.53 -4.39 -0.56
CA ARG A 137 -15.98 -4.26 -0.84
C ARG A 137 -16.64 -3.10 -0.09
N PHE A 138 -15.86 -2.30 0.63
CA PHE A 138 -16.34 -1.08 1.29
C PHE A 138 -15.87 0.14 0.48
N ASN A 139 -16.57 1.28 0.62
CA ASN A 139 -16.31 2.55 -0.10
C ASN A 139 -16.61 2.52 -1.60
N ARG A 140 -17.54 1.66 -2.05
CA ARG A 140 -18.05 1.74 -3.42
C ARG A 140 -19.09 2.85 -3.52
N THR A 141 -19.15 3.54 -4.65
CA THR A 141 -20.17 4.58 -4.96
C THR A 141 -21.60 4.10 -4.66
N ILE A 142 -21.82 2.78 -4.75
CA ILE A 142 -23.11 2.10 -4.53
C ILE A 142 -23.53 2.04 -3.05
N ASP A 143 -22.61 2.23 -2.10
CA ASP A 143 -22.88 2.08 -0.65
C ASP A 143 -23.17 3.41 0.08
N LEU A 144 -23.29 4.54 -0.62
CA LEU A 144 -23.45 5.86 0.01
C LEU A 144 -24.67 5.95 0.95
N ALA A 145 -25.81 5.39 0.53
CA ALA A 145 -27.04 5.37 1.34
C ALA A 145 -26.84 4.61 2.67
N LYS A 146 -26.01 3.55 2.67
CA LYS A 146 -25.69 2.78 3.88
C LYS A 146 -24.73 3.53 4.81
N LEU A 147 -23.86 4.37 4.25
CA LEU A 147 -22.93 5.19 5.03
C LEU A 147 -23.63 6.39 5.69
N GLN A 148 -24.68 6.94 5.08
CA GLN A 148 -25.47 8.06 5.60
C GLN A 148 -26.39 7.67 6.78
N SER A 149 -26.71 6.39 6.95
CA SER A 149 -27.64 5.91 7.98
C SER A 149 -26.99 5.52 9.32
N THR A 150 -25.69 5.82 9.51
CA THR A 150 -24.93 5.56 10.75
C THR A 150 -24.20 6.78 11.25
#